data_AF-A0A1Y3B9K5-F1
#
_entry.id   AF-A0A1Y3B9K5-F1
#
_cell.length_a   1.000
_cell.length_b   1.000
_cell.length_c   1.000
_cell.angle_alpha   90.00
_cell.angle_beta   90.00
_cell.angle_gamma   90.00
#
_symmetry.space_group_name_H-M   'P 1'
#
loop_
_entity.id
_entity.type
_entity.pdbx_description
1 polymer ?
#
loop_
_entity_poly.entity_id
_entity_poly.type
_entity_poly.pdbx_seq_one_letter_code
_entity_poly.pdbx_strand_id
1 'polypeptide(L)'
;MGSTTRTENFTRHVQIGGQGEKAQLMATEKKMRIELEELRQQNRKLFEDCSSSTSKRFSGTDKERRFSGSGSGSQQKTVTDDEHKKMTKYEEIIRELQKNVAAHKQQEQALLNEMEVTGQAFEDMQEQNCRLIQQLREKDDANFKLMSDRIKSNQIHKMLKEEKEHLTEQIVTLQQQIEAQNQVVRKLEERERILQNSLSTAEKELTVRQQAMDFLKRKALESSQSAADLKLHLDKYVAQIKDAQSIVADKTSAWQQETFKTKRLHEEVMMYKRKYERAKKFELAATADEVLQEEIRELREELTCPSCKTKRKDAVLNKCFHVFCYDCLKTRYETRQRKCPKCNQSFSANDFHRLYLA
;
A
#
# COMPACT_ATOMS: atom_id res chain seq x y z
N MET A 1 -14.18 14.77 -10.21
CA MET A 1 -15.47 15.47 -9.94
C MET A 1 -15.99 16.27 -11.14
N GLY A 2 -15.61 15.97 -12.39
CA GLY A 2 -16.00 16.76 -13.58
C GLY A 2 -17.01 16.10 -14.52
N SER A 3 -17.50 14.90 -14.20
CA SER A 3 -18.42 14.14 -15.06
C SER A 3 -19.90 14.42 -14.76
N THR A 4 -20.25 14.79 -13.53
CA THR A 4 -21.64 15.04 -13.09
C THR A 4 -22.21 16.37 -13.59
N THR A 5 -21.38 17.41 -13.76
CA THR A 5 -21.82 18.73 -14.25
C THR A 5 -22.11 18.77 -15.74
N ARG A 6 -21.57 17.83 -16.53
CA ARG A 6 -21.75 17.78 -17.98
C ARG A 6 -23.06 17.10 -18.38
N THR A 7 -23.48 16.09 -17.62
CA THR A 7 -24.77 15.40 -17.80
C THR A 7 -25.96 16.28 -17.40
N GLU A 8 -25.87 17.04 -16.31
CA GLU A 8 -26.94 17.95 -15.87
C GLU A 8 -27.20 19.11 -16.84
N ASN A 9 -26.14 19.67 -17.45
CA ASN A 9 -26.28 20.71 -18.47
C ASN A 9 -26.91 20.19 -19.77
N PHE A 10 -26.64 18.93 -20.15
CA PHE A 10 -27.25 18.32 -21.32
C PHE A 10 -28.75 18.06 -21.11
N THR A 11 -29.16 17.60 -19.92
CA THR A 11 -30.58 17.37 -19.61
C THR A 11 -31.38 18.67 -19.60
N ARG A 12 -30.84 19.75 -19.05
CA ARG A 12 -31.48 21.09 -19.10
C ARG A 12 -31.64 21.60 -20.52
N HIS A 13 -30.66 21.41 -21.40
CA HIS A 13 -30.74 21.91 -22.76
C HIS A 13 -31.79 21.17 -23.61
N VAL A 14 -31.90 19.85 -23.43
CA VAL A 14 -32.92 19.01 -24.08
C VAL A 14 -34.33 19.38 -23.58
N GLN A 15 -34.48 19.67 -22.29
CA GLN A 15 -35.77 20.02 -21.69
C GLN A 15 -36.28 21.40 -22.11
N ILE A 16 -35.38 22.37 -22.34
CA ILE A 16 -35.72 23.70 -22.87
C ILE A 16 -36.04 23.64 -24.38
N GLY A 17 -35.31 22.83 -25.15
CA GLY A 17 -35.58 22.62 -26.58
C GLY A 17 -36.95 21.99 -26.85
N GLY A 18 -37.31 20.95 -26.08
CA GLY A 18 -38.62 20.27 -26.23
C GLY A 18 -39.82 21.14 -25.84
N GLN A 19 -39.65 22.14 -24.97
CA GLN A 19 -40.72 23.09 -24.64
C GLN A 19 -40.99 24.08 -25.78
N GLY A 20 -39.94 24.51 -26.50
CA GLY A 20 -40.06 25.38 -27.67
C GLY A 20 -40.75 24.68 -28.86
N GLU A 21 -40.38 23.44 -29.14
CA GLU A 21 -41.01 22.63 -30.22
C GLU A 21 -42.48 22.32 -29.91
N LYS A 22 -42.81 22.02 -28.65
CA LYS A 22 -44.19 21.82 -28.22
C LYS A 22 -45.04 23.09 -28.35
N ALA A 23 -44.46 24.26 -28.05
CA ALA A 23 -45.16 25.54 -28.22
C ALA A 23 -45.42 25.86 -29.71
N GLN A 24 -44.47 25.55 -30.60
CA GLN A 24 -44.66 25.70 -32.04
C GLN A 24 -45.74 24.76 -32.60
N LEU A 25 -45.77 23.49 -32.17
CA LEU A 25 -46.80 22.53 -32.58
C LEU A 25 -48.20 22.93 -32.11
N MET A 26 -48.34 23.46 -30.89
CA MET A 26 -49.62 23.97 -30.40
C MET A 26 -50.08 25.21 -31.18
N ALA A 27 -49.16 26.07 -31.62
CA ALA A 27 -49.47 27.23 -32.44
C ALA A 27 -49.92 26.85 -33.86
N THR A 28 -49.31 25.82 -34.47
CA THR A 28 -49.73 25.32 -35.79
C THR A 28 -51.06 24.57 -35.71
N GLU A 29 -51.30 23.77 -34.68
CA GLU A 29 -52.61 23.12 -34.47
C GLU A 29 -53.73 24.16 -34.30
N LYS A 30 -53.47 25.24 -33.55
CA LYS A 30 -54.45 26.32 -33.37
C LYS A 30 -54.76 27.06 -34.68
N LYS A 31 -53.76 27.27 -35.55
CA LYS A 31 -53.97 27.87 -36.88
C LYS A 31 -54.80 26.94 -37.78
N MET A 32 -54.46 25.65 -37.83
CA MET A 32 -55.21 24.69 -38.64
C MET A 32 -56.66 24.54 -38.18
N ARG A 33 -56.94 24.63 -36.87
CA ARG A 33 -58.32 24.63 -36.36
C ARG A 33 -59.13 25.84 -36.83
N ILE A 34 -58.53 27.04 -36.85
CA ILE A 34 -59.19 28.26 -37.32
C ILE A 34 -59.51 28.13 -38.83
N GLU A 35 -58.56 27.68 -39.65
CA GLU A 35 -58.78 27.45 -41.09
C GLU A 35 -59.89 26.42 -41.37
N LEU A 36 -59.98 25.36 -40.56
CA LEU A 36 -61.03 24.34 -40.67
C LEU A 36 -62.41 24.90 -40.31
N GLU A 37 -62.48 25.83 -39.37
CA GLU A 37 -63.71 26.50 -38.95
C GLU A 37 -64.20 27.51 -40.01
N GLU A 38 -63.27 28.23 -40.66
CA GLU A 38 -63.52 29.11 -41.80
C GLU A 38 -64.03 28.33 -43.03
N LEU A 39 -63.38 27.21 -43.38
CA LEU A 39 -63.84 26.33 -44.47
C LEU A 39 -65.20 25.70 -44.20
N ARG A 40 -65.52 25.40 -42.93
CA ARG A 40 -66.87 24.95 -42.53
C ARG A 40 -67.91 26.06 -42.64
N GLN A 41 -67.56 27.31 -42.33
CA GLN A 41 -68.45 28.45 -42.57
C GLN A 41 -68.68 28.71 -44.06
N GLN A 42 -67.65 28.60 -44.91
CA GLN A 42 -67.80 28.70 -46.36
C GLN A 42 -68.69 27.59 -46.94
N ASN A 43 -68.54 26.34 -46.48
CA ASN A 43 -69.43 25.25 -46.90
C ASN A 43 -70.88 25.46 -46.46
N ARG A 44 -71.13 26.04 -45.27
CA ARG A 44 -72.49 26.41 -44.84
C ARG A 44 -73.11 27.47 -45.74
N LYS A 45 -72.36 28.51 -46.12
CA LYS A 45 -72.82 29.55 -47.07
C LYS A 45 -73.14 28.95 -48.45
N LEU A 46 -72.28 28.07 -48.97
CA LEU A 46 -72.54 27.36 -50.24
C LEU A 46 -73.79 26.46 -50.18
N PHE A 47 -74.08 25.86 -49.02
CA PHE A 47 -75.28 25.05 -48.83
C PHE A 47 -76.56 25.89 -48.74
N GLU A 48 -76.51 27.06 -48.10
CA GLU A 48 -77.61 28.03 -48.08
C GLU A 48 -77.89 28.60 -49.48
N ASP A 49 -76.84 28.92 -50.25
CA ASP A 49 -76.96 29.38 -51.64
C ASP A 49 -77.56 28.31 -52.57
N CYS A 50 -77.24 27.02 -52.35
CA CYS A 50 -77.81 25.90 -53.12
C CYS A 50 -79.28 25.62 -52.74
N SER A 51 -79.66 25.76 -51.47
CA SER A 51 -81.04 25.54 -51.00
C SER A 51 -82.05 26.57 -51.51
N SER A 52 -81.59 27.78 -51.85
CA SER A 52 -82.41 28.84 -52.46
C SER A 52 -82.76 28.59 -53.95
N SER A 53 -82.05 27.65 -54.59
CA SER A 53 -82.17 27.37 -56.03
C SER A 53 -83.02 26.15 -56.38
N THR A 54 -83.47 25.34 -55.39
CA THR A 54 -84.16 24.06 -55.63
C THR A 54 -85.63 24.03 -55.16
N SER A 55 -86.27 25.20 -54.97
CA SER A 55 -87.71 25.28 -54.70
C SER A 55 -88.45 25.99 -55.84
N LYS A 56 -88.53 25.34 -57.01
CA LYS A 56 -89.58 25.59 -58.01
C LYS A 56 -89.59 24.52 -59.09
N ARG A 57 -90.76 23.89 -59.24
CA ARG A 57 -91.26 23.05 -60.35
C ARG A 57 -91.16 21.53 -60.15
N PHE A 58 -92.04 21.04 -59.29
CA PHE A 58 -92.76 19.79 -59.53
C PHE A 58 -94.24 20.08 -59.27
N SER A 59 -95.10 19.98 -60.30
CA SER A 59 -96.51 19.54 -60.19
C SER A 59 -97.29 19.76 -61.49
N GLY A 60 -97.78 18.66 -62.08
CA GLY A 60 -99.04 18.59 -62.82
C GLY A 60 -98.98 18.95 -64.32
N THR A 61 -99.66 18.27 -65.24
CA THR A 61 -100.62 17.17 -65.15
C THR A 61 -100.83 16.63 -66.56
N ASP A 62 -100.81 15.31 -66.70
CA ASP A 62 -101.47 14.57 -67.78
C ASP A 62 -102.92 15.03 -67.99
N LYS A 63 -103.36 15.09 -69.24
CA LYS A 63 -104.74 14.75 -69.65
C LYS A 63 -104.86 14.61 -71.16
N GLU A 64 -104.89 13.35 -71.59
CA GLU A 64 -105.53 12.90 -72.81
C GLU A 64 -106.94 13.50 -72.97
N ARG A 65 -107.36 13.77 -74.22
CA ARG A 65 -108.76 13.59 -74.62
C ARG A 65 -108.87 13.30 -76.11
N ARG A 66 -109.26 12.06 -76.39
CA ARG A 66 -109.84 11.55 -77.63
C ARG A 66 -111.12 12.33 -77.94
N PHE A 67 -111.39 12.59 -79.22
CA PHE A 67 -112.75 12.89 -79.68
C PHE A 67 -113.00 12.19 -81.02
N SER A 68 -114.06 11.38 -81.04
CA SER A 68 -114.53 10.53 -82.14
C SER A 68 -116.04 10.66 -82.25
N GLY A 69 -116.54 10.89 -83.48
CA GLY A 69 -117.95 10.72 -83.91
C GLY A 69 -118.92 11.81 -83.46
N SER A 70 -120.04 12.10 -84.15
CA SER A 70 -120.61 11.66 -85.43
C SER A 70 -122.01 12.31 -85.56
N GLY A 71 -122.38 12.75 -86.78
CA GLY A 71 -123.77 12.99 -87.26
C GLY A 71 -124.48 14.24 -86.72
N SER A 72 -125.44 14.89 -87.39
CA SER A 72 -126.04 14.79 -88.73
C SER A 72 -127.15 15.86 -88.75
N GLY A 73 -127.40 16.56 -89.87
CA GLY A 73 -128.56 17.46 -89.95
C GLY A 73 -128.58 18.45 -91.12
N SER A 74 -128.81 17.92 -92.33
CA SER A 74 -129.62 18.51 -93.42
C SER A 74 -129.58 20.02 -93.72
N GLN A 75 -129.11 20.37 -94.93
CA GLN A 75 -129.98 20.98 -95.94
C GLN A 75 -129.33 20.97 -97.34
N GLN A 76 -130.14 20.57 -98.32
CA GLN A 76 -129.90 20.61 -99.76
C GLN A 76 -129.29 21.93 -100.24
N LYS A 77 -128.24 21.84 -101.07
CA LYS A 77 -128.14 22.55 -102.35
C LYS A 77 -126.91 22.10 -103.14
N THR A 78 -127.20 21.44 -104.27
CA THR A 78 -126.44 21.45 -105.54
C THR A 78 -124.93 21.63 -105.44
N VAL A 79 -124.24 20.49 -105.42
CA VAL A 79 -122.80 20.31 -105.55
C VAL A 79 -122.28 20.88 -106.86
N THR A 80 -121.23 21.69 -106.77
CA THR A 80 -120.40 22.11 -107.91
C THR A 80 -119.05 21.40 -107.84
N ASP A 81 -118.50 21.01 -108.99
CA ASP A 81 -117.23 20.26 -109.17
C ASP A 81 -115.99 20.90 -108.52
N ASP A 82 -116.10 22.15 -108.05
CA ASP A 82 -115.03 22.91 -107.39
C ASP A 82 -114.90 22.65 -105.87
N GLU A 83 -115.97 22.21 -105.21
CA GLU A 83 -115.96 21.92 -103.76
C GLU A 83 -115.38 20.53 -103.47
N HIS A 84 -115.61 19.57 -104.37
CA HIS A 84 -114.96 18.25 -104.31
C HIS A 84 -113.46 18.33 -104.55
N LYS A 85 -113.00 19.20 -105.46
CA LYS A 85 -111.56 19.47 -105.65
C LYS A 85 -110.90 20.14 -104.45
N LYS A 86 -111.65 20.91 -103.66
CA LYS A 86 -111.15 21.49 -102.40
C LYS A 86 -111.09 20.43 -101.30
N MET A 87 -112.10 19.57 -101.19
CA MET A 87 -112.09 18.47 -100.22
C MET A 87 -110.98 17.45 -100.50
N THR A 88 -110.73 17.06 -101.74
CA THR A 88 -109.59 16.19 -102.07
C THR A 88 -108.25 16.85 -101.78
N LYS A 89 -108.09 18.16 -102.04
CA LYS A 89 -106.91 18.92 -101.63
C LYS A 89 -106.73 18.97 -100.11
N TYR A 90 -107.81 19.18 -99.35
CA TYR A 90 -107.73 19.17 -97.89
C TYR A 90 -107.45 17.76 -97.33
N GLU A 91 -107.98 16.70 -97.95
CA GLU A 91 -107.66 15.32 -97.60
C GLU A 91 -106.21 14.95 -97.93
N GLU A 92 -105.67 15.43 -99.05
CA GLU A 92 -104.25 15.30 -99.40
C GLU A 92 -103.36 16.05 -98.40
N ILE A 93 -103.71 17.29 -98.05
CA ILE A 93 -103.01 18.07 -97.00
C ILE A 93 -103.08 17.36 -95.65
N ILE A 94 -104.23 16.78 -95.26
CA ILE A 94 -104.37 16.04 -94.00
C ILE A 94 -103.51 14.77 -94.04
N ARG A 95 -103.47 14.02 -95.14
CA ARG A 95 -102.58 12.85 -95.27
C ARG A 95 -101.11 13.24 -95.19
N GLU A 96 -100.74 14.35 -95.81
CA GLU A 96 -99.38 14.86 -95.78
C GLU A 96 -98.99 15.34 -94.37
N LEU A 97 -99.88 16.05 -93.68
CA LEU A 97 -99.71 16.42 -92.28
C LEU A 97 -99.64 15.19 -91.36
N GLN A 98 -100.47 14.16 -91.57
CA GLN A 98 -100.41 12.90 -90.82
C GLN A 98 -99.09 12.16 -91.04
N LYS A 99 -98.58 12.14 -92.28
CA LYS A 99 -97.27 11.58 -92.62
C LYS A 99 -96.13 12.37 -91.96
N ASN A 100 -96.20 13.70 -91.96
CA ASN A 100 -95.22 14.56 -91.30
C ASN A 100 -95.24 14.40 -89.78
N VAL A 101 -96.42 14.28 -89.16
CA VAL A 101 -96.55 14.00 -87.72
C VAL A 101 -95.98 12.62 -87.38
N ALA A 102 -96.21 11.60 -88.20
CA ALA A 102 -95.63 10.28 -87.99
C ALA A 102 -94.09 10.30 -88.13
N ALA A 103 -93.57 11.01 -89.13
CA ALA A 103 -92.13 11.18 -89.34
C ALA A 103 -91.47 11.94 -88.17
N HIS A 104 -92.09 13.03 -87.69
CA HIS A 104 -91.60 13.77 -86.52
C HIS A 104 -91.64 12.93 -85.24
N LYS A 105 -92.68 12.12 -85.02
CA LYS A 105 -92.72 11.19 -83.88
C LYS A 105 -91.61 10.14 -83.95
N GLN A 106 -91.33 9.62 -85.14
CA GLN A 106 -90.24 8.67 -85.33
C GLN A 106 -88.88 9.33 -85.09
N GLN A 107 -88.69 10.56 -85.56
CA GLN A 107 -87.48 11.35 -85.32
C GLN A 107 -87.31 11.69 -83.84
N GLU A 108 -88.39 12.09 -83.15
CA GLU A 108 -88.40 12.34 -81.71
C GLU A 108 -88.01 11.08 -80.93
N GLN A 109 -88.58 9.92 -81.27
CA GLN A 109 -88.22 8.65 -80.65
C GLN A 109 -86.75 8.26 -80.92
N ALA A 110 -86.23 8.51 -82.12
CA ALA A 110 -84.83 8.27 -82.44
C ALA A 110 -83.91 9.18 -81.61
N LEU A 111 -84.26 10.47 -81.46
CA LEU A 111 -83.52 11.41 -80.61
C LEU A 111 -83.58 11.05 -79.13
N LEU A 112 -84.72 10.55 -78.64
CA LEU A 112 -84.84 10.03 -77.27
C LEU A 112 -83.92 8.83 -77.05
N ASN A 113 -83.88 7.88 -77.99
CA ASN A 113 -82.98 6.73 -77.92
C ASN A 113 -81.49 7.16 -77.99
N GLU A 114 -81.15 8.13 -78.84
CA GLU A 114 -79.78 8.68 -78.89
C GLU A 114 -79.41 9.40 -77.58
N MET A 115 -80.35 10.10 -76.96
CA MET A 115 -80.16 10.74 -75.66
C MET A 115 -79.98 9.72 -74.54
N GLU A 116 -80.74 8.62 -74.53
CA GLU A 116 -80.57 7.52 -73.57
C GLU A 116 -79.19 6.85 -73.71
N VAL A 117 -78.77 6.52 -74.93
CA VAL A 117 -77.45 5.93 -75.20
C VAL A 117 -76.32 6.88 -74.80
N THR A 118 -76.45 8.17 -75.12
CA THR A 118 -75.46 9.19 -74.75
C THR A 118 -75.43 9.40 -73.23
N GLY A 119 -76.59 9.37 -72.57
CA GLY A 119 -76.73 9.44 -71.12
C GLY A 119 -76.02 8.28 -70.43
N GLN A 120 -76.26 7.05 -70.88
CA GLN A 120 -75.59 5.86 -70.33
C GLN A 120 -74.07 5.93 -70.52
N ALA A 121 -73.59 6.30 -71.71
CA ALA A 121 -72.15 6.45 -71.96
C ALA A 121 -71.50 7.51 -71.06
N PHE A 122 -72.23 8.60 -70.76
CA PHE A 122 -71.78 9.63 -69.84
C PHE A 122 -71.75 9.12 -68.39
N GLU A 123 -72.80 8.41 -67.94
CA GLU A 123 -72.84 7.80 -66.61
C GLU A 123 -71.71 6.79 -66.41
N ASP A 124 -71.46 5.91 -67.38
CA ASP A 124 -70.37 4.92 -67.35
C ASP A 124 -69.00 5.62 -67.27
N MET A 125 -68.80 6.69 -68.04
CA MET A 125 -67.58 7.49 -68.00
C MET A 125 -67.43 8.22 -66.65
N GLN A 126 -68.51 8.74 -66.09
CA GLN A 126 -68.50 9.38 -64.78
C GLN A 126 -68.17 8.37 -63.68
N GLU A 127 -68.73 7.16 -63.73
CA GLU A 127 -68.41 6.07 -62.81
C GLU A 127 -66.93 5.66 -62.95
N GLN A 128 -66.44 5.53 -64.18
CA GLN A 128 -65.02 5.25 -64.45
C GLN A 128 -64.12 6.34 -63.86
N ASN A 129 -64.47 7.61 -64.04
CA ASN A 129 -63.72 8.73 -63.46
C ASN A 129 -63.72 8.68 -61.93
N CYS A 130 -64.85 8.38 -61.29
CA CYS A 130 -64.94 8.18 -59.85
C CYS A 130 -64.02 7.03 -59.37
N ARG A 131 -64.03 5.89 -60.07
CA ARG A 131 -63.16 4.75 -59.75
C ARG A 131 -61.67 5.10 -59.88
N LEU A 132 -61.28 5.83 -60.93
CA LEU A 132 -59.89 6.27 -61.13
C LEU A 132 -59.45 7.23 -60.03
N ILE A 133 -60.29 8.18 -59.63
CA ILE A 133 -60.00 9.10 -58.51
C ILE A 133 -59.83 8.33 -57.20
N GLN A 134 -60.68 7.32 -56.94
CA GLN A 134 -60.54 6.48 -55.76
C GLN A 134 -59.23 5.70 -55.76
N GLN A 135 -58.85 5.09 -56.89
CA GLN A 135 -57.58 4.36 -57.00
C GLN A 135 -56.37 5.27 -56.80
N LEU A 136 -56.40 6.51 -57.28
CA LEU A 136 -55.34 7.49 -57.03
C LEU A 136 -55.21 7.80 -55.54
N ARG A 137 -56.34 8.02 -54.84
CA ARG A 137 -56.34 8.25 -53.39
C ARG A 137 -55.80 7.05 -52.61
N GLU A 138 -56.22 5.84 -52.96
CA GLU A 138 -55.74 4.62 -52.30
C GLU A 138 -54.24 4.41 -52.51
N LYS A 139 -53.72 4.73 -53.71
CA LYS A 139 -52.28 4.71 -54.00
C LYS A 139 -51.52 5.78 -53.22
N ASP A 140 -52.05 6.99 -53.11
CA ASP A 140 -51.44 8.05 -52.31
C ASP A 140 -51.40 7.69 -50.83
N ASP A 141 -52.49 7.13 -50.27
CA ASP A 141 -52.53 6.64 -48.89
C ASP A 141 -51.51 5.51 -48.63
N ALA A 142 -51.37 4.59 -49.58
CA ALA A 142 -50.36 3.54 -49.52
C ALA A 142 -48.93 4.13 -49.56
N ASN A 143 -48.69 5.11 -50.44
CA ASN A 143 -47.41 5.81 -50.53
C ASN A 143 -47.07 6.57 -49.24
N PHE A 144 -48.03 7.25 -48.62
CA PHE A 144 -47.84 7.94 -47.34
C PHE A 144 -47.49 6.96 -46.22
N LYS A 145 -48.16 5.81 -46.15
CA LYS A 145 -47.85 4.75 -45.17
C LYS A 145 -46.42 4.23 -45.36
N LEU A 146 -46.04 3.89 -46.60
CA LEU A 146 -44.69 3.41 -46.92
C LEU A 146 -43.62 4.45 -46.59
N MET A 147 -43.86 5.73 -46.87
CA MET A 147 -42.93 6.80 -46.53
C MET A 147 -42.78 6.95 -45.01
N SER A 148 -43.89 6.91 -44.26
CA SER A 148 -43.87 6.91 -42.78
C SER A 148 -43.07 5.72 -42.23
N ASP A 149 -43.33 4.52 -42.74
CA ASP A 149 -42.65 3.31 -42.25
C ASP A 149 -41.17 3.31 -42.61
N ARG A 150 -40.80 3.83 -43.79
CA ARG A 150 -39.40 4.07 -44.16
C ARG A 150 -38.72 5.03 -43.20
N ILE A 151 -39.36 6.13 -42.82
CA ILE A 151 -38.80 7.11 -41.85
C ILE A 151 -38.60 6.43 -40.49
N LYS A 152 -39.61 5.71 -39.98
CA LYS A 152 -39.52 4.99 -38.70
C LYS A 152 -38.42 3.92 -38.73
N SER A 153 -38.36 3.12 -39.79
CA SER A 153 -37.32 2.10 -39.97
C SER A 153 -35.93 2.71 -40.00
N ASN A 154 -35.74 3.84 -40.69
CA ASN A 154 -34.46 4.54 -40.73
C ASN A 154 -34.07 5.08 -39.35
N GLN A 155 -35.02 5.62 -38.59
CA GLN A 155 -34.78 6.11 -37.24
C GLN A 155 -34.39 4.97 -36.29
N ILE A 156 -35.11 3.84 -36.32
CA ILE A 156 -34.77 2.64 -35.53
C ILE A 156 -33.39 2.13 -35.92
N HIS A 157 -33.08 2.03 -37.22
CA HIS A 157 -31.78 1.57 -37.68
C HIS A 157 -30.64 2.47 -37.19
N LYS A 158 -30.84 3.79 -37.19
CA LYS A 158 -29.87 4.75 -36.65
C LYS A 158 -29.65 4.52 -35.15
N MET A 159 -30.71 4.40 -34.36
CA MET A 159 -30.61 4.14 -32.92
C MET A 159 -29.88 2.81 -32.63
N LEU A 160 -30.23 1.73 -33.34
CA LEU A 160 -29.58 0.43 -33.18
C LEU A 160 -28.09 0.48 -33.55
N LYS A 161 -27.72 1.28 -34.54
CA LYS A 161 -26.31 1.47 -34.92
C LYS A 161 -25.54 2.21 -33.82
N GLU A 162 -26.11 3.28 -33.26
CA GLU A 162 -25.53 4.02 -32.14
C GLU A 162 -25.39 3.14 -30.89
N GLU A 163 -26.40 2.34 -30.55
CA GLU A 163 -26.34 1.36 -29.44
C GLU A 163 -25.24 0.31 -29.68
N LYS A 164 -25.13 -0.21 -30.90
CA LYS A 164 -24.07 -1.18 -31.26
C LYS A 164 -22.68 -0.56 -31.12
N GLU A 165 -22.49 0.68 -31.59
CA GLU A 165 -21.22 1.40 -31.46
C GLU A 165 -20.87 1.59 -29.98
N HIS A 166 -21.83 2.04 -29.16
CA HIS A 166 -21.64 2.20 -27.72
C HIS A 166 -21.29 0.88 -27.00
N LEU A 167 -21.99 -0.22 -27.33
CA LEU A 167 -21.65 -1.55 -26.78
C LEU A 167 -20.25 -2.00 -27.20
N THR A 168 -19.83 -1.69 -28.43
CA THR A 168 -18.48 -2.00 -28.91
C THR A 168 -17.42 -1.23 -28.12
N GLU A 169 -17.64 0.06 -27.87
CA GLU A 169 -16.74 0.88 -27.05
C GLU A 169 -16.66 0.38 -25.60
N GLN A 170 -17.78 -0.05 -25.02
CA GLN A 170 -17.80 -0.67 -23.69
C GLN A 170 -16.99 -1.95 -23.65
N ILE A 171 -17.12 -2.84 -24.64
CA ILE A 171 -16.34 -4.07 -24.74
C ILE A 171 -14.85 -3.77 -24.80
N VAL A 172 -14.43 -2.82 -25.65
CA VAL A 172 -13.02 -2.41 -25.77
C VAL A 172 -12.49 -1.86 -24.44
N THR A 173 -13.28 -1.04 -23.76
CA THR A 173 -12.90 -0.48 -22.44
C THR A 173 -12.74 -1.57 -21.39
N LEU A 174 -13.66 -2.54 -21.34
CA LEU A 174 -13.56 -3.68 -20.42
C LEU A 174 -12.37 -4.58 -20.75
N GLN A 175 -12.08 -4.82 -22.03
CA GLN A 175 -10.90 -5.58 -22.45
C GLN A 175 -9.60 -4.90 -21.99
N GLN A 176 -9.48 -3.58 -22.18
CA GLN A 176 -8.33 -2.81 -21.68
C GLN A 176 -8.19 -2.88 -20.16
N GLN A 177 -9.31 -2.84 -19.42
CA GLN A 177 -9.30 -3.00 -17.97
C GLN A 177 -8.84 -4.41 -17.54
N ILE A 178 -9.31 -5.46 -18.22
CA ILE A 178 -8.89 -6.84 -17.96
C ILE A 178 -7.38 -7.00 -18.24
N GLU A 179 -6.88 -6.45 -19.35
CA GLU A 179 -5.45 -6.48 -19.67
C GLU A 179 -4.61 -5.76 -18.62
N ALA A 180 -5.04 -4.58 -18.18
CA ALA A 180 -4.38 -3.82 -17.12
C ALA A 180 -4.38 -4.60 -15.78
N GLN A 181 -5.51 -5.22 -15.41
CA GLN A 181 -5.59 -6.06 -14.21
C GLN A 181 -4.67 -7.29 -14.31
N ASN A 182 -4.62 -7.96 -15.47
CA ASN A 182 -3.72 -9.09 -15.70
C ASN A 182 -2.24 -8.70 -15.62
N GLN A 183 -1.87 -7.47 -15.97
CA GLN A 183 -0.52 -6.96 -15.74
C GLN A 183 -0.21 -6.76 -14.25
N VAL A 184 -1.19 -6.27 -13.48
CA VAL A 184 -1.05 -6.12 -12.02
C VAL A 184 -0.91 -7.48 -11.34
N VAL A 185 -1.75 -8.45 -11.70
CA VAL A 185 -1.68 -9.82 -11.16
C VAL A 185 -0.29 -10.43 -11.40
N ARG A 186 0.24 -10.36 -12.62
CA ARG A 186 1.60 -10.86 -12.93
C ARG A 186 2.70 -10.20 -12.09
N LYS A 187 2.58 -8.90 -11.82
CA LYS A 187 3.54 -8.18 -10.95
C LYS A 187 3.43 -8.62 -9.50
N LEU A 188 2.22 -8.92 -9.01
CA LEU A 188 1.98 -9.43 -7.67
C LEU A 188 2.52 -10.86 -7.50
N GLU A 189 2.30 -11.73 -8.48
CA GLU A 189 2.83 -13.10 -8.50
C GLU A 189 4.37 -13.12 -8.46
N GLU A 190 5.03 -12.28 -9.27
CA GLU A 190 6.50 -12.17 -9.24
C GLU A 190 7.00 -11.63 -7.89
N ARG A 191 6.31 -10.63 -7.32
CA ARG A 191 6.64 -10.10 -5.99
C ARG A 191 6.47 -11.17 -4.91
N GLU A 192 5.40 -11.96 -4.96
CA GLU A 192 5.15 -13.06 -4.04
C GLU A 192 6.28 -14.11 -4.13
N ARG A 193 6.66 -14.51 -5.35
CA ARG A 193 7.76 -15.44 -5.59
C ARG A 193 9.09 -14.93 -5.02
N ILE A 194 9.42 -13.64 -5.23
CA ILE A 194 10.64 -13.04 -4.67
C ILE A 194 10.59 -13.04 -3.13
N LEU A 195 9.44 -12.69 -2.54
CA LEU A 195 9.28 -12.68 -1.09
C LEU A 195 9.38 -14.08 -0.48
N GLN A 196 8.80 -15.10 -1.12
CA GLN A 196 8.93 -16.50 -0.69
C GLN A 196 10.40 -16.96 -0.71
N ASN A 197 11.15 -16.61 -1.76
CA ASN A 197 12.59 -16.92 -1.83
C ASN A 197 13.41 -16.21 -0.74
N SER A 198 13.09 -14.94 -0.47
CA SER A 198 13.73 -14.17 0.61
C SER A 198 13.42 -14.76 1.98
N LEU A 199 12.17 -15.20 2.20
CA LEU A 199 11.76 -15.84 3.44
C LEU A 199 12.51 -17.16 3.65
N SER A 200 12.57 -18.02 2.64
CA SER A 200 13.34 -19.27 2.70
C SER A 200 14.83 -19.04 3.01
N THR A 201 15.40 -17.97 2.48
CA THR A 201 16.80 -17.59 2.76
C THR A 201 16.98 -17.14 4.21
N ALA A 202 16.09 -16.25 4.69
CA ALA A 202 16.11 -15.79 6.08
C ALA A 202 15.89 -16.94 7.09
N GLU A 203 15.01 -17.89 6.77
CA GLU A 203 14.79 -19.10 7.56
C GLU A 203 16.06 -19.95 7.66
N LYS A 204 16.76 -20.18 6.54
CA LYS A 204 18.05 -20.90 6.54
C LYS A 204 19.10 -20.17 7.37
N GLU A 205 19.23 -18.86 7.20
CA GLU A 205 20.14 -18.05 8.02
C GLU A 205 19.82 -18.15 9.51
N LEU A 206 18.54 -18.08 9.88
CA LEU A 206 18.09 -18.24 11.25
C LEU A 206 18.50 -19.60 11.82
N THR A 207 18.32 -20.69 11.07
CA THR A 207 18.73 -22.03 11.53
C THR A 207 20.24 -22.12 11.77
N VAL A 208 21.05 -21.56 10.88
CA VAL A 208 22.52 -21.54 11.03
C VAL A 208 22.93 -20.69 12.24
N ARG A 209 22.28 -19.54 12.43
CA ARG A 209 22.53 -18.67 13.60
C ARG A 209 22.13 -19.36 14.91
N GLN A 210 21.02 -20.10 14.92
CA GLN A 210 20.58 -20.89 16.07
C GLN A 210 21.64 -21.95 16.42
N GLN A 211 22.10 -22.72 15.43
CA GLN A 211 23.14 -23.74 15.62
C GLN A 211 24.46 -23.16 16.13
N ALA A 212 24.89 -22.02 15.59
CA ALA A 212 26.09 -21.32 16.05
C ALA A 212 25.95 -20.83 17.50
N MET A 213 24.77 -20.30 17.85
CA MET A 213 24.47 -19.84 19.20
C MET A 213 24.46 -21.01 20.21
N ASP A 214 23.85 -22.15 19.87
CA ASP A 214 23.84 -23.35 20.71
C ASP A 214 25.25 -23.95 20.87
N PHE A 215 26.07 -23.88 19.84
CA PHE A 215 27.48 -24.27 19.91
C PHE A 215 28.29 -23.37 20.85
N LEU A 216 28.13 -22.04 20.74
CA LEU A 216 28.80 -21.09 21.63
C LEU A 216 28.35 -21.24 23.08
N LYS A 217 27.06 -21.50 23.32
CA LYS A 217 26.55 -21.80 24.67
C LYS A 217 27.22 -23.04 25.28
N ARG A 218 27.35 -24.13 24.51
CA ARG A 218 28.06 -25.34 24.96
C ARG A 218 29.51 -25.05 25.31
N LYS A 219 30.24 -24.36 24.44
CA LYS A 219 31.63 -23.94 24.72
C LYS A 219 31.76 -23.05 25.96
N ALA A 220 30.82 -22.14 26.17
CA ALA A 220 30.83 -21.28 27.36
C ALA A 220 30.63 -22.10 28.64
N LEU A 221 29.73 -23.09 28.62
CA LEU A 221 29.52 -24.02 29.74
C LEU A 221 30.78 -24.87 30.02
N GLU A 222 31.38 -25.46 28.98
CA GLU A 222 32.62 -26.25 29.10
C GLU A 222 33.78 -25.40 29.68
N SER A 223 33.95 -24.17 29.18
CA SER A 223 34.96 -23.24 29.69
C SER A 223 34.69 -22.84 31.14
N SER A 224 33.42 -22.62 31.51
CA SER A 224 33.04 -22.29 32.89
C SER A 224 33.32 -23.46 33.83
N GLN A 225 33.06 -24.69 33.39
CA GLN A 225 33.34 -25.90 34.17
C GLN A 225 34.85 -26.08 34.36
N SER A 226 35.63 -25.97 33.28
CA SER A 226 37.09 -26.05 33.36
C SER A 226 37.70 -24.99 34.29
N ALA A 227 37.18 -23.76 34.26
CA ALA A 227 37.61 -22.71 35.18
C ALA A 227 37.27 -23.04 36.65
N ALA A 228 36.10 -23.64 36.91
CA ALA A 228 35.73 -24.09 38.24
C ALA A 228 36.65 -25.21 38.76
N ASP A 229 36.97 -26.19 37.91
CA ASP A 229 37.87 -27.30 38.25
C ASP A 229 39.29 -26.80 38.56
N LEU A 230 39.81 -25.89 37.71
CA LEU A 230 41.12 -25.25 37.93
C LEU A 230 41.15 -24.46 39.24
N LYS A 231 40.05 -23.77 39.58
CA LYS A 231 39.93 -23.06 40.85
C LYS A 231 39.98 -24.01 42.04
N LEU A 232 39.27 -25.14 41.99
CA LEU A 232 39.33 -26.17 43.03
C LEU A 232 40.75 -26.71 43.21
N HIS A 233 41.48 -26.94 42.12
CA HIS A 233 42.88 -27.34 42.18
C HIS A 233 43.76 -26.26 42.80
N LEU A 234 43.57 -25.00 42.42
CA LEU A 234 44.31 -23.87 43.00
C LEU A 234 44.07 -23.78 44.50
N ASP A 235 42.82 -23.84 44.96
CA ASP A 235 42.46 -23.78 46.38
C ASP A 235 43.12 -24.93 47.17
N LYS A 236 43.15 -26.14 46.58
CA LYS A 236 43.86 -27.29 47.16
C LYS A 236 45.36 -27.05 47.28
N TYR A 237 46.02 -26.54 46.24
CA TYR A 237 47.46 -26.25 46.28
C TYR A 237 47.79 -25.12 47.26
N VAL A 238 46.96 -24.08 47.32
CA VAL A 238 47.10 -22.99 48.30
C VAL A 238 47.01 -23.53 49.72
N ALA A 239 46.05 -24.42 50.01
CA ALA A 239 45.95 -25.09 51.30
C ALA A 239 47.21 -25.90 51.63
N GLN A 240 47.68 -26.73 50.68
CA GLN A 240 48.91 -27.51 50.85
C GLN A 240 50.15 -26.65 51.11
N ILE A 241 50.29 -25.53 50.40
CA ILE A 241 51.38 -24.58 50.61
C ILE A 241 51.29 -23.98 52.01
N LYS A 242 50.09 -23.62 52.47
CA LYS A 242 49.88 -23.06 53.80
C LYS A 242 50.24 -24.07 54.91
N ASP A 243 49.85 -25.33 54.74
CA ASP A 243 50.21 -26.41 55.67
C ASP A 243 51.73 -26.63 55.68
N ALA A 244 52.37 -26.69 54.51
CA ALA A 244 53.82 -26.82 54.39
C ALA A 244 54.56 -25.63 55.03
N GLN A 245 54.08 -24.41 54.83
CA GLN A 245 54.61 -23.20 55.46
C GLN A 245 54.51 -23.28 56.99
N SER A 246 53.38 -23.76 57.53
CA SER A 246 53.22 -23.98 58.97
C SER A 246 54.23 -24.99 59.50
N ILE A 247 54.37 -26.14 58.84
CA ILE A 247 55.34 -27.18 59.22
C ILE A 247 56.77 -26.63 59.19
N VAL A 248 57.14 -25.88 58.15
CA VAL A 248 58.46 -25.26 58.04
C VAL A 248 58.69 -24.25 59.17
N ALA A 249 57.69 -23.44 59.50
CA ALA A 249 57.78 -22.48 60.61
C ALA A 249 58.00 -23.19 61.95
N ASP A 250 57.23 -24.25 62.24
CA ASP A 250 57.35 -25.05 63.46
C ASP A 250 58.72 -25.74 63.56
N LYS A 251 59.19 -26.33 62.46
CA LYS A 251 60.52 -26.97 62.40
C LYS A 251 61.64 -25.95 62.55
N THR A 252 61.50 -24.77 61.96
CA THR A 252 62.48 -23.68 62.10
C THR A 252 62.55 -23.21 63.55
N SER A 253 61.41 -23.02 64.21
CA SER A 253 61.34 -22.66 65.63
C SER A 253 61.97 -23.74 66.53
N ALA A 254 61.65 -25.01 66.31
CA ALA A 254 62.24 -26.13 67.05
C ALA A 254 63.78 -26.21 66.84
N TRP A 255 64.24 -26.04 65.59
CA TRP A 255 65.67 -26.02 65.28
C TRP A 255 66.39 -24.84 65.94
N GLN A 256 65.78 -23.65 65.97
CA GLN A 256 66.33 -22.49 66.67
C GLN A 256 66.47 -22.74 68.18
N GLN A 257 65.45 -23.36 68.81
CA GLN A 257 65.50 -23.74 70.22
C GLN A 257 66.64 -24.74 70.49
N GLU A 258 66.77 -25.76 69.65
CA GLU A 258 67.81 -26.79 69.83
C GLU A 258 69.21 -26.24 69.57
N THR A 259 69.36 -25.34 68.58
CA THR A 259 70.59 -24.59 68.33
C THR A 259 70.97 -23.73 69.52
N PHE A 260 70.00 -23.06 70.16
CA PHE A 260 70.23 -22.26 71.36
C PHE A 260 70.69 -23.13 72.54
N LYS A 261 70.02 -24.26 72.80
CA LYS A 261 70.43 -25.22 73.84
C LYS A 261 71.85 -25.75 73.57
N THR A 262 72.14 -26.13 72.33
CA THR A 262 73.46 -26.63 71.92
C THR A 262 74.54 -25.58 72.18
N LYS A 263 74.28 -24.30 71.88
CA LYS A 263 75.21 -23.20 72.21
C LYS A 263 75.44 -23.06 73.70
N ARG A 264 74.38 -23.13 74.53
CA ARG A 264 74.51 -23.06 76.00
C ARG A 264 75.34 -24.23 76.55
N LEU A 265 75.04 -25.46 76.11
CA LEU A 265 75.81 -26.64 76.48
C LEU A 265 77.28 -26.53 76.04
N HIS A 266 77.53 -25.98 74.84
CA HIS A 266 78.90 -25.74 74.37
C HIS A 266 79.64 -24.72 75.24
N GLU A 267 78.98 -23.64 75.67
CA GLU A 267 79.53 -22.67 76.62
C GLU A 267 79.87 -23.32 77.97
N GLU A 268 78.97 -24.15 78.49
CA GLU A 268 79.20 -24.92 79.73
C GLU A 268 80.37 -25.88 79.60
N VAL A 269 80.44 -26.65 78.50
CA VAL A 269 81.57 -27.56 78.21
C VAL A 269 82.87 -26.77 78.14
N MET A 270 82.90 -25.61 77.47
CA MET A 270 84.09 -24.75 77.41
C MET A 270 84.49 -24.21 78.78
N MET A 271 83.52 -23.83 79.62
CA MET A 271 83.77 -23.43 81.01
C MET A 271 84.38 -24.57 81.83
N TYR A 272 83.77 -25.76 81.80
CA TYR A 272 84.28 -26.92 82.53
C TYR A 272 85.65 -27.36 82.00
N LYS A 273 85.88 -27.30 80.69
CA LYS A 273 87.19 -27.58 80.09
C LYS A 273 88.25 -26.60 80.60
N ARG A 274 87.96 -25.29 80.67
CA ARG A 274 88.87 -24.31 81.27
C ARG A 274 89.13 -24.59 82.75
N LYS A 275 88.10 -24.95 83.52
CA LYS A 275 88.24 -25.33 84.94
C LYS A 275 89.11 -26.58 85.10
N TYR A 276 88.90 -27.58 84.25
CA TYR A 276 89.67 -28.83 84.23
C TYR A 276 91.14 -28.58 83.87
N GLU A 277 91.42 -27.84 82.79
CA GLU A 277 92.79 -27.47 82.40
C GLU A 277 93.50 -26.67 83.50
N ARG A 278 92.78 -25.78 84.19
CA ARG A 278 93.32 -25.03 85.33
C ARG A 278 93.65 -25.97 86.50
N ALA A 279 92.72 -26.83 86.89
CA ALA A 279 92.94 -27.82 87.96
C ALA A 279 94.11 -28.77 87.64
N LYS A 280 94.21 -29.23 86.39
CA LYS A 280 95.30 -30.09 85.91
C LYS A 280 96.67 -29.41 85.98
N LYS A 281 96.76 -28.12 85.65
CA LYS A 281 98.00 -27.35 85.81
C LYS A 281 98.41 -27.21 87.27
N PHE A 282 97.44 -27.04 88.17
CA PHE A 282 97.69 -27.03 89.61
C PHE A 282 98.13 -28.39 90.15
N GLU A 283 97.56 -29.49 89.64
CA GLU A 283 97.94 -30.86 90.03
C GLU A 283 99.35 -31.25 89.55
N LEU A 284 99.83 -30.63 88.46
CA LEU A 284 101.19 -30.84 87.93
C LEU A 284 102.29 -30.01 88.64
N ALA A 285 101.93 -29.03 89.47
CA ALA A 285 102.91 -28.24 90.22
C ALA A 285 103.38 -29.05 91.44
N ALA A 286 104.67 -29.39 91.49
CA ALA A 286 105.21 -30.36 92.44
C ALA A 286 105.58 -29.74 93.80
N THR A 287 105.66 -28.40 93.90
CA THR A 287 106.02 -27.71 95.14
C THR A 287 105.15 -26.47 95.38
N ALA A 288 104.85 -26.17 96.65
CA ALA A 288 104.05 -25.00 97.04
C ALA A 288 104.68 -23.66 96.61
N ASP A 289 106.00 -23.62 96.42
CA ASP A 289 106.75 -22.44 95.98
C ASP A 289 106.58 -22.20 94.47
N GLU A 290 106.49 -23.26 93.64
CA GLU A 290 106.15 -23.15 92.20
C GLU A 290 104.71 -22.65 91.98
N VAL A 291 103.77 -23.06 92.85
CA VAL A 291 102.38 -22.59 92.80
C VAL A 291 102.31 -21.08 93.07
N LEU A 292 103.02 -20.59 94.08
CA LEU A 292 103.08 -19.16 94.40
C LEU A 292 103.84 -18.35 93.34
N GLN A 293 104.93 -18.89 92.79
CA GLN A 293 105.68 -18.23 91.71
C GLN A 293 104.85 -18.13 90.43
N GLU A 294 104.08 -19.16 90.09
CA GLU A 294 103.20 -19.15 88.93
C GLU A 294 102.01 -18.20 89.13
N GLU A 295 101.45 -18.11 90.34
CA GLU A 295 100.42 -17.11 90.69
C GLU A 295 100.97 -15.68 90.60
N ILE A 296 102.17 -15.43 91.11
CA ILE A 296 102.86 -14.14 90.97
C ILE A 296 103.13 -13.84 89.48
N ARG A 297 103.46 -14.84 88.67
CA ARG A 297 103.69 -14.69 87.23
C ARG A 297 102.40 -14.32 86.49
N GLU A 298 101.29 -15.03 86.75
CA GLU A 298 99.97 -14.75 86.16
C GLU A 298 99.48 -13.35 86.55
N LEU A 299 99.57 -12.97 87.83
CA LEU A 299 99.18 -11.63 88.31
C LEU A 299 100.07 -10.53 87.73
N ARG A 300 101.39 -10.79 87.59
CA ARG A 300 102.31 -9.85 86.92
C ARG A 300 101.95 -9.69 85.44
N GLU A 301 101.65 -10.77 84.73
CA GLU A 301 101.25 -10.71 83.31
C GLU A 301 99.92 -9.98 83.13
N GLU A 302 98.94 -10.22 84.00
CA GLU A 302 97.64 -9.54 83.97
C GLU A 302 97.77 -8.04 84.26
N LEU A 303 98.71 -7.63 85.12
CA LEU A 303 98.96 -6.23 85.43
C LEU A 303 99.94 -5.56 84.46
N THR A 304 100.51 -6.30 83.51
CA THR A 304 101.45 -5.78 82.51
C THR A 304 100.71 -5.33 81.25
N CYS A 305 101.13 -4.20 80.70
CA CYS A 305 100.57 -3.64 79.48
C CYS A 305 100.72 -4.63 78.32
N PRO A 306 99.62 -5.07 77.67
CA PRO A 306 99.69 -6.05 76.59
C PRO A 306 100.36 -5.49 75.32
N SER A 307 100.51 -4.17 75.21
CA SER A 307 101.15 -3.54 74.04
C SER A 307 102.67 -3.53 74.10
N CYS A 308 103.28 -3.37 75.28
CA CYS A 308 104.75 -3.35 75.42
C CYS A 308 105.30 -4.50 76.25
N LYS A 309 104.44 -5.27 76.93
CA LYS A 309 104.78 -6.41 77.79
C LYS A 309 105.86 -6.11 78.85
N THR A 310 106.05 -4.84 79.19
CA THR A 310 107.15 -4.37 80.04
C THR A 310 106.65 -3.45 81.14
N LYS A 311 105.86 -2.43 80.79
CA LYS A 311 105.31 -1.47 81.77
C LYS A 311 103.98 -1.97 82.34
N ARG A 312 103.67 -1.63 83.59
CA ARG A 312 102.36 -1.92 84.20
C ARG A 312 101.25 -1.13 83.51
N LYS A 313 100.02 -1.64 83.59
CA LYS A 313 98.81 -0.98 83.13
C LYS A 313 98.52 0.26 84.00
N ASP A 314 98.55 1.45 83.41
CA ASP A 314 98.32 2.74 84.08
C ASP A 314 97.53 3.75 83.22
N ALA A 315 96.88 3.30 82.13
CA ALA A 315 95.98 4.11 81.32
C ALA A 315 94.83 3.32 80.67
N VAL A 316 93.66 3.96 80.55
CA VAL A 316 92.42 3.37 80.01
C VAL A 316 91.90 4.19 78.84
N LEU A 317 91.35 3.50 77.84
CA LEU A 317 90.62 4.12 76.74
C LEU A 317 89.12 4.16 77.05
N ASN A 318 88.52 5.36 77.15
CA ASN A 318 87.12 5.52 77.55
C ASN A 318 86.13 4.94 76.53
N LYS A 319 86.51 4.87 75.24
CA LYS A 319 85.62 4.36 74.17
C LYS A 319 85.45 2.85 74.16
N CYS A 320 86.43 2.10 74.66
CA CYS A 320 86.41 0.63 74.60
C CYS A 320 86.84 -0.03 75.92
N PHE A 321 87.11 0.76 76.96
CA PHE A 321 87.54 0.34 78.29
C PHE A 321 88.73 -0.62 78.32
N HIS A 322 89.58 -0.58 77.29
CA HIS A 322 90.80 -1.38 77.24
C HIS A 322 91.95 -0.65 77.92
N VAL A 323 92.70 -1.40 78.73
CA VAL A 323 93.73 -0.88 79.65
C VAL A 323 95.13 -1.23 79.16
N PHE A 324 96.01 -0.23 79.10
CA PHE A 324 97.40 -0.30 78.64
C PHE A 324 98.29 0.56 79.54
N CYS A 325 99.58 0.69 79.23
CA CYS A 325 100.39 1.74 79.84
C CYS A 325 100.19 3.08 79.12
N TYR A 326 100.28 4.18 79.87
CA TYR A 326 100.12 5.54 79.39
C TYR A 326 101.11 5.85 78.27
N ASP A 327 102.34 5.38 78.40
CA ASP A 327 103.37 5.59 77.39
C ASP A 327 103.00 4.96 76.04
N CYS A 328 102.45 3.73 76.04
CA CYS A 328 102.00 3.11 74.78
C CYS A 328 100.85 3.86 74.12
N LEU A 329 99.89 4.37 74.92
CA LEU A 329 98.78 5.15 74.38
C LEU A 329 99.25 6.51 73.87
N LYS A 330 100.12 7.19 74.63
CA LYS A 330 100.73 8.48 74.25
C LYS A 330 101.55 8.35 72.97
N THR A 331 102.44 7.36 72.87
CA THR A 331 103.23 7.12 71.65
C THR A 331 102.34 6.84 70.45
N ARG A 332 101.28 6.03 70.59
CA ARG A 332 100.33 5.79 69.49
C ARG A 332 99.55 7.03 69.09
N TYR A 333 99.20 7.88 70.05
CA TYR A 333 98.51 9.15 69.78
C TYR A 333 99.41 10.13 69.01
N GLU A 334 100.67 10.28 69.43
CA GLU A 334 101.69 11.15 68.82
C GLU A 334 102.09 10.67 67.41
N THR A 335 102.27 9.36 67.21
CA THR A 335 102.58 8.74 65.91
C THR A 335 101.39 8.63 64.96
N ARG A 336 100.26 9.27 65.30
CA ARG A 336 98.98 9.26 64.54
C ARG A 336 98.37 7.86 64.33
N GLN A 337 98.83 6.83 65.03
CA GLN A 337 98.25 5.49 65.04
C GLN A 337 97.11 5.38 66.08
N ARG A 338 96.11 6.25 65.94
CA ARG A 338 95.04 6.53 66.91
C ARG A 338 93.93 5.45 66.96
N LYS A 339 94.31 4.18 67.06
CA LYS A 339 93.40 3.02 67.21
C LYS A 339 93.82 2.14 68.38
N CYS A 340 92.84 1.63 69.12
CA CYS A 340 93.05 0.76 70.27
C CYS A 340 93.84 -0.49 69.84
N PRO A 341 94.95 -0.83 70.53
CA PRO A 341 95.74 -2.03 70.21
C PRO A 341 94.95 -3.36 70.28
N LYS A 342 93.83 -3.40 71.01
CA LYS A 342 93.06 -4.63 71.27
C LYS A 342 91.83 -4.79 70.38
N CYS A 343 91.04 -3.74 70.16
CA CYS A 343 89.81 -3.81 69.36
C CYS A 343 89.81 -2.90 68.12
N ASN A 344 90.91 -2.21 67.84
CA ASN A 344 91.09 -1.32 66.69
C ASN A 344 90.13 -0.11 66.63
N GLN A 345 89.39 0.16 67.70
CA GLN A 345 88.50 1.32 67.82
C GLN A 345 89.32 2.62 67.83
N SER A 346 88.88 3.62 67.07
CA SER A 346 89.55 4.92 67.01
C SER A 346 89.37 5.73 68.30
N PHE A 347 90.43 6.43 68.73
CA PHE A 347 90.41 7.26 69.94
C PHE A 347 91.08 8.61 69.71
N SER A 348 90.60 9.65 70.39
CA SER A 348 91.08 11.03 70.30
C SER A 348 91.88 11.44 71.55
N ALA A 349 92.34 12.70 71.61
CA ALA A 349 93.11 13.25 72.73
C ALA A 349 92.39 13.09 74.08
N ASN A 350 91.07 13.28 74.07
CA ASN A 350 90.24 13.24 75.27
C ASN A 350 89.77 11.82 75.63
N ASP A 351 90.15 10.80 74.87
CA ASP A 351 89.62 9.44 75.01
C ASP A 351 90.57 8.50 75.79
N PHE A 352 91.76 8.95 76.20
CA PHE A 352 92.68 8.16 77.03
C PHE A 352 93.09 8.92 78.30
N HIS A 353 92.98 8.26 79.45
CA HIS A 353 93.27 8.85 80.75
C HIS A 353 94.20 7.94 81.56
N ARG A 354 95.02 8.55 82.44
CA ARG A 354 95.78 7.78 83.43
C ARG A 354 94.82 7.17 84.44
N LEU A 355 95.09 5.92 84.81
CA LEU A 355 94.49 5.28 85.98
C LEU A 355 95.61 4.84 86.93
N TYR A 356 95.29 4.82 88.21
CA TYR A 356 96.19 4.32 89.24
C TYR A 356 95.55 3.05 89.82
N LEU A 357 96.19 1.91 89.58
CA LEU A 357 95.84 0.64 90.22
C LEU A 357 96.47 0.68 91.62
N ALA A 358 95.65 0.71 92.66
CA ALA A 358 96.08 0.64 94.06
C ALA A 358 96.63 -0.75 94.39
#